data_AF-A0A9E4D2A0-F1
#
_entry.id   AF-A0A9E4D2A0-F1
#
_cell.length_a   1.000
_cell.length_b   1.000
_cell.length_c   1.000
_cell.angle_alpha   90.00
_cell.angle_beta   90.00
_cell.angle_gamma   90.00
#
_symmetry.space_group_name_H-M   'P 1'
#
loop_
_entity.id
_entity.type
_entity.pdbx_description
1 polymer ?
#
loop_
_entity_poly.entity_id
_entity_poly.type
_entity_poly.pdbx_seq_one_letter_code
_entity_poly.pdbx_strand_id
1 'polypeptide(L)'
;MGTSTTLSVVLGVVVLGAVAVAALAVIVERARRVQRMSSMGNGRSRRHELHWTAIRFRNQGLQGTDLQEAVCRQANCAPREADAAIFRVGADL
;
A
#
# COMPACT_ATOMS: atom_id res chain seq x y z
N MET A 1 -27.54 51.01 18.58
CA MET A 1 -26.74 50.71 17.36
C MET A 1 -25.47 50.00 17.81
N GLY A 2 -25.42 48.66 17.76
CA GLY A 2 -24.25 47.92 18.29
C GLY A 2 -24.22 46.42 17.97
N THR A 3 -25.17 45.90 17.18
CA THR A 3 -25.32 44.47 16.90
C THR A 3 -24.78 44.05 15.53
N SER A 4 -24.52 45.00 14.63
CA SER A 4 -24.12 44.70 13.25
C SER A 4 -22.64 44.30 13.10
N THR A 5 -21.76 44.83 13.95
CA THR A 5 -20.32 44.53 13.89
C THR A 5 -20.00 43.18 14.52
N THR A 6 -20.70 42.81 15.60
CA THR A 6 -20.52 41.51 16.28
C THR A 6 -20.96 40.34 15.41
N LEU A 7 -22.08 40.48 14.68
CA LEU A 7 -22.57 39.45 13.75
C LEU A 7 -21.58 39.17 12.60
N SER A 8 -21.01 40.22 12.00
CA SER A 8 -20.05 40.08 10.90
C SER A 8 -18.73 39.41 11.35
N VAL A 9 -18.26 39.71 12.56
CA VAL A 9 -17.05 39.09 13.13
C VAL A 9 -17.30 37.61 13.42
N VAL A 10 -18.44 37.27 14.02
CA VAL A 10 -18.80 35.86 14.29
C VAL A 10 -18.93 35.07 13.00
N LEU A 11 -19.58 35.63 11.97
CA LEU A 11 -19.69 34.99 10.66
C LEU A 11 -18.31 34.78 10.03
N GLY A 12 -17.42 35.78 10.10
CA GLY A 12 -16.05 35.68 9.57
C GLY A 12 -15.24 34.56 10.24
N VAL A 13 -15.33 34.42 11.56
CA VAL A 13 -14.65 33.36 12.31
C VAL A 13 -15.21 31.98 11.96
N VAL A 14 -16.54 31.85 11.82
CA VAL A 14 -17.17 30.58 11.44
C VAL A 14 -16.79 30.17 10.01
N VAL A 15 -16.76 31.11 9.07
CA VAL A 15 -16.35 30.85 7.68
C VAL A 15 -14.87 30.46 7.63
N LEU A 16 -13.99 31.18 8.33
CA LEU A 16 -12.56 30.84 8.41
C LEU A 16 -12.35 29.46 9.03
N GLY A 17 -13.09 29.13 10.09
CA GLY A 17 -13.07 27.81 10.72
C GLY A 17 -13.52 26.71 9.77
N ALA A 18 -14.62 26.92 9.03
CA ALA A 18 -15.13 25.95 8.06
C ALA A 18 -14.15 25.73 6.90
N VAL A 19 -13.51 26.79 6.40
CA VAL A 19 -12.48 26.69 5.35
C VAL A 19 -11.26 25.93 5.84
N ALA A 20 -10.81 26.17 7.07
CA ALA A 20 -9.68 25.45 7.66
C ALA A 20 -9.98 23.95 7.82
N VAL A 21 -11.18 23.60 8.29
CA VAL A 21 -11.62 22.20 8.42
C VAL A 21 -11.73 21.52 7.05
N ALA A 22 -12.28 22.21 6.04
CA ALA A 22 -12.37 21.70 4.68
C ALA A 22 -10.98 21.46 4.07
N ALA A 23 -10.04 22.40 4.26
CA ALA A 23 -8.66 22.25 3.80
C ALA A 23 -7.96 21.05 4.45
N LEU A 24 -8.13 20.87 5.76
CA LEU A 24 -7.60 19.71 6.49
C LEU A 24 -8.18 18.39 5.97
N ALA A 25 -9.49 18.34 5.71
CA ALA A 25 -10.15 17.15 5.17
C ALA A 25 -9.56 16.76 3.80
N VAL A 26 -9.32 17.72 2.91
CA VAL A 26 -8.70 17.46 1.60
C VAL A 26 -7.27 16.93 1.74
N ILE A 27 -6.48 17.48 2.67
CA ILE A 27 -5.10 17.02 2.93
C ILE A 27 -5.11 15.56 3.43
N VAL A 28 -5.99 15.23 4.37
CA VAL A 28 -6.14 13.86 4.90
C VAL A 28 -6.58 12.89 3.81
N GLU A 29 -7.53 13.28 2.95
CA GLU A 29 -8.00 12.46 1.83
C GLU A 29 -6.87 12.15 0.84
N ARG A 30 -6.06 13.17 0.52
CA ARG A 30 -4.88 13.01 -0.35
C ARG A 30 -3.82 12.12 0.30
N ALA A 31 -3.53 12.30 1.58
CA ALA A 31 -2.59 11.45 2.31
C ALA A 31 -3.04 9.97 2.33
N ARG A 32 -4.34 9.71 2.56
CA ARG A 32 -4.92 8.37 2.48
C ARG A 32 -4.79 7.76 1.09
N ARG A 33 -5.01 8.53 0.03
CA ARG A 33 -4.81 8.07 -1.36
C ARG A 33 -3.35 7.70 -1.63
N VAL A 34 -2.40 8.52 -1.19
CA VAL A 34 -0.95 8.26 -1.35
C VAL A 34 -0.53 7.02 -0.56
N GLN A 35 -1.04 6.83 0.66
CA GLN A 35 -0.80 5.62 1.44
C GLN A 35 -1.37 4.36 0.78
N ARG A 36 -2.59 4.42 0.23
CA ARG A 36 -3.17 3.30 -0.54
C ARG A 36 -2.37 2.96 -1.79
N MET A 37 -1.91 3.97 -2.53
CA MET A 37 -1.06 3.75 -3.71
C MET A 37 0.30 3.14 -3.34
N SER A 38 0.91 3.59 -2.23
CA SER A 38 2.17 3.02 -1.75
C SER A 38 2.02 1.57 -1.29
N SER A 39 0.93 1.22 -0.60
CA SER A 39 0.70 -0.17 -0.18
C SER A 39 0.40 -1.11 -1.36
N MET A 40 -0.34 -0.62 -2.36
CA MET A 40 -0.58 -1.36 -3.62
C MET A 40 0.71 -1.55 -4.43
N GLY A 41 1.56 -0.52 -4.51
CA GLY A 41 2.86 -0.60 -5.19
C GLY A 41 3.80 -1.60 -4.53
N ASN A 42 3.91 -1.54 -3.20
CA ASN A 42 4.81 -2.41 -2.44
C ASN A 42 4.35 -3.88 -2.49
N GLY A 43 3.04 -4.13 -2.39
CA GLY A 43 2.47 -5.48 -2.48
C GLY A 43 2.54 -6.10 -3.89
N ARG A 44 2.60 -5.28 -4.95
CA ARG A 44 2.82 -5.74 -6.33
C ARG A 44 4.30 -6.00 -6.59
N SER A 45 5.19 -5.12 -6.11
CA SER A 45 6.64 -5.31 -6.19
C SER A 45 7.09 -6.59 -5.46
N ARG A 46 6.64 -6.81 -4.22
CA ARG A 46 6.97 -8.02 -3.45
C ARG A 46 6.45 -9.30 -4.09
N ARG A 47 5.23 -9.30 -4.64
CA ARG A 47 4.70 -10.45 -5.38
C ARG A 47 5.50 -10.75 -6.65
N HIS A 48 5.94 -9.71 -7.35
CA HIS A 48 6.74 -9.82 -8.56
C HIS A 48 8.14 -10.37 -8.24
N GLU A 49 8.77 -9.89 -7.16
CA GLU A 49 10.05 -10.38 -6.66
C GLU A 49 9.99 -11.86 -6.28
N LEU A 50 8.96 -12.27 -5.52
CA LEU A 50 8.74 -13.68 -5.16
C LEU A 50 8.55 -14.57 -6.38
N HIS A 51 7.79 -14.11 -7.37
CA HIS A 51 7.53 -14.85 -8.60
C HIS A 51 8.81 -15.09 -9.41
N TRP A 52 9.61 -14.05 -9.67
CA TRP A 52 10.88 -14.22 -10.40
C TRP A 52 11.92 -15.03 -9.63
N THR A 53 11.93 -14.93 -8.30
CA THR A 53 12.81 -15.73 -7.44
C THR A 53 12.45 -17.21 -7.53
N ALA A 54 11.15 -17.54 -7.50
CA ALA A 54 10.67 -18.90 -7.68
C ALA A 54 11.00 -19.46 -9.07
N ILE A 55 10.85 -18.67 -10.15
CA ILE A 55 11.26 -19.08 -11.51
C ILE A 55 12.76 -19.38 -11.56
N ARG A 56 13.59 -18.47 -11.02
CA ARG A 56 15.05 -18.63 -11.04
C ARG A 56 15.49 -19.92 -10.37
N PHE A 57 14.99 -20.19 -9.17
CA PHE A 57 15.37 -21.39 -8.42
C PHE A 57 14.82 -22.67 -9.06
N ARG A 58 13.61 -22.62 -9.63
CA ARG A 58 13.07 -23.75 -10.40
C ARG A 58 13.93 -24.05 -11.64
N ASN A 59 14.41 -23.03 -12.35
CA ASN A 59 15.32 -23.19 -13.48
C ASN A 59 16.71 -23.72 -13.07
N GLN A 60 17.09 -23.57 -11.81
CA GLN A 60 18.29 -24.19 -11.23
C GLN A 60 18.05 -25.66 -10.84
N GLY A 61 16.82 -26.17 -11.01
CA GLY A 61 16.46 -27.56 -10.73
C GLY A 61 15.90 -27.80 -9.33
N LEU A 62 15.72 -26.76 -8.51
CA LEU A 62 15.11 -26.90 -7.18
C LEU A 62 13.62 -27.19 -7.31
N GLN A 63 13.12 -28.13 -6.51
CA GLN A 63 11.71 -28.56 -6.51
C GLN A 63 11.22 -28.78 -5.07
N GLY A 64 9.90 -28.87 -4.91
CA GLY A 64 9.27 -29.20 -3.63
C GLY A 64 9.66 -28.24 -2.50
N THR A 65 9.97 -28.80 -1.33
CA THR A 65 10.36 -28.06 -0.13
C THR A 65 11.67 -27.29 -0.28
N ASP A 66 12.62 -27.79 -1.06
CA ASP A 66 13.91 -27.10 -1.26
C ASP A 66 13.75 -25.80 -2.04
N LEU A 67 12.84 -25.80 -3.03
CA LEU A 67 12.45 -24.61 -3.76
C LEU A 67 11.77 -23.59 -2.84
N GLN A 68 10.84 -24.06 -1.99
CA GLN A 68 10.16 -23.22 -1.01
C GLN A 68 11.15 -22.55 -0.05
N GLU A 69 12.08 -23.33 0.50
CA GLU A 69 13.07 -22.83 1.46
C GLU A 69 14.06 -21.85 0.81
N ALA A 70 14.47 -22.09 -0.44
CA ALA A 70 15.33 -21.19 -1.19
C ALA A 70 14.64 -19.84 -1.48
N VAL A 71 13.36 -19.87 -1.89
CA VAL A 71 12.56 -18.65 -2.12
C VAL A 71 12.37 -17.87 -0.82
N CYS A 72 12.05 -18.56 0.29
CA CYS A 72 11.89 -17.94 1.60
C CYS A 72 13.17 -17.28 2.11
N ARG A 73 14.30 -17.96 2.00
CA ARG A 73 15.61 -17.42 2.41
C ARG A 73 15.99 -16.18 1.59
N GLN A 74 15.73 -16.18 0.28
CA GLN A 74 16.13 -15.08 -0.59
C GLN A 74 15.22 -13.84 -0.44
N ALA A 75 13.91 -14.04 -0.35
CA ALA A 75 12.93 -12.95 -0.35
C ALA A 75 12.46 -12.54 1.07
N ASN A 76 13.01 -13.16 2.11
CA ASN A 76 12.61 -12.99 3.51
C ASN A 76 11.08 -13.02 3.66
N CYS A 77 10.48 -14.12 3.22
CA CYS A 77 9.03 -14.31 3.16
C CYS A 77 8.57 -15.52 3.98
N ALA A 78 7.28 -15.53 4.33
CA ALA A 78 6.69 -16.66 5.03
C ALA A 78 6.51 -17.87 4.09
N PRO A 79 6.53 -19.11 4.59
CA PRO A 79 6.37 -20.33 3.77
C PRO A 79 5.12 -20.30 2.88
N ARG A 80 4.01 -19.77 3.41
CA ARG A 80 2.75 -19.59 2.67
C ARG A 80 2.86 -18.61 1.50
N GLU A 81 3.70 -17.58 1.60
CA GLU A 81 3.94 -16.62 0.50
C GLU A 81 4.77 -17.27 -0.61
N ALA A 82 5.76 -18.09 -0.25
CA ALA A 82 6.55 -18.85 -1.20
C ALA A 82 5.71 -19.90 -1.93
N ASP A 83 4.86 -20.67 -1.24
CA ASP A 83 3.94 -21.63 -1.85
C ASP A 83 3.03 -20.97 -2.88
N ALA A 84 2.43 -19.83 -2.52
CA ALA A 84 1.57 -19.09 -3.43
C ALA A 84 2.33 -18.58 -4.67
N ALA A 85 3.61 -18.25 -4.54
CA ALA A 85 4.45 -17.84 -5.66
C ALA A 85 4.83 -19.04 -6.55
N ILE A 86 5.26 -20.14 -5.96
CA ILE A 86 5.63 -21.38 -6.65
C ILE A 86 4.44 -21.97 -7.41
N PHE A 87 3.26 -21.98 -6.79
CA PHE A 87 2.02 -22.42 -7.43
C PHE A 87 1.69 -21.60 -8.68
N ARG A 88 1.83 -20.27 -8.62
CA ARG A 88 1.60 -19.40 -9.79
C ARG A 88 2.60 -19.67 -10.91
N VAL A 89 3.89 -19.87 -10.57
CA VAL A 89 4.90 -20.27 -11.56
C VAL A 89 4.54 -21.61 -12.21
N GLY A 90 3.95 -22.55 -11.47
CA GLY A 90 3.45 -23.80 -12.05
C GLY A 90 2.18 -23.67 -12.89
N ALA A 91 1.41 -22.58 -12.73
CA ALA A 91 0.21 -22.32 -13.52
C ALA A 91 0.50 -21.53 -14.81
N ASP A 92 1.63 -20.81 -14.86
CA ASP A 92 2.07 -20.02 -16.02
C ASP A 92 2.93 -20.83 -17.02
N LEU A 93 3.23 -22.10 -16.72
CA LEU A 93 3.99 -23.06 -17.55
C LEU A 93 3.06 -24.11 -18.15
#